data_AF-A0A848UUI6-F1
#
_entry.id   AF-A0A848UUI6-F1
#
_cell.length_a   1.000
_cell.length_b   1.000
_cell.length_c   1.000
_cell.angle_alpha   90.00
_cell.angle_beta   90.00
_cell.angle_gamma   90.00
#
_symmetry.space_group_name_H-M   'P 1'
#
loop_
_entity.id
_entity.type
_entity.pdbx_description
1 polymer ?
#
loop_
_entity_poly.entity_id
_entity_poly.type
_entity_poly.pdbx_seq_one_letter_code
_entity_poly.pdbx_strand_id
1 'polypeptide(L)'
;MLQVPYIQENWEASVAGLKKRGLKNAEEQLQKLVELNDLRKSAQQTLDEVLAESNQLAKQIGQLFKEGKQEEANAAKKKTTELKAASKELGEKLQTVEADLLDLLYQIPNIPNDLVPDGQSDEDNQVVKEGEIAKPSLHEKAKPHWELIQDYDLIDFELGVKITGAGFPVYKGKGARLVRG
;
A
#
# COMPACT_ATOMS: atom_id res chain seq x y z
N MET A 1 1.70 5.40 0.84
CA MET A 1 0.24 5.21 0.98
C MET A 1 -0.37 6.52 1.44
N LEU A 2 -1.67 6.71 1.24
CA LEU A 2 -2.37 7.87 1.75
C LEU A 2 -2.30 7.91 3.28
N GLN A 3 -2.31 9.11 3.84
CA GLN A 3 -2.31 9.30 5.28
C GLN A 3 -3.75 9.36 5.79
N VAL A 4 -4.09 8.54 6.78
CA VAL A 4 -5.44 8.53 7.38
C VAL A 4 -5.84 9.90 7.92
N PRO A 5 -4.96 10.67 8.61
CA PRO A 5 -5.32 12.02 9.06
C PRO A 5 -5.72 12.95 7.91
N TYR A 6 -4.99 12.92 6.80
CA TYR A 6 -5.31 13.73 5.62
C TYR A 6 -6.70 13.36 5.06
N ILE A 7 -7.01 12.08 4.98
CA ILE A 7 -8.32 11.58 4.52
C ILE A 7 -9.45 12.07 5.43
N GLN A 8 -9.23 12.06 6.76
CA GLN A 8 -10.22 12.53 7.72
C GLN A 8 -10.46 14.05 7.60
N GLU A 9 -9.39 14.83 7.42
CA GLU A 9 -9.47 16.30 7.25
C GLU A 9 -10.06 16.72 5.89
N ASN A 10 -9.83 15.91 4.85
CA ASN A 10 -10.19 16.21 3.46
C ASN A 10 -11.12 15.14 2.88
N TRP A 11 -12.13 14.73 3.67
CA TRP A 11 -13.00 13.59 3.35
C TRP A 11 -13.65 13.71 1.97
N GLU A 12 -14.37 14.81 1.72
CA GLU A 12 -15.11 15.02 0.47
C GLU A 12 -14.18 15.01 -0.75
N ALA A 13 -13.04 15.71 -0.65
CA ALA A 13 -12.04 15.76 -1.72
C ALA A 13 -11.40 14.39 -1.97
N SER A 14 -11.12 13.63 -0.91
CA SER A 14 -10.55 12.28 -1.02
C SER A 14 -11.52 11.31 -1.68
N VAL A 15 -12.79 11.33 -1.25
CA VAL A 15 -13.85 10.51 -1.85
C VAL A 15 -14.05 10.88 -3.33
N ALA A 16 -14.15 12.17 -3.66
CA ALA A 16 -14.35 12.63 -5.02
C ALA A 16 -13.17 12.26 -5.93
N GLY A 17 -11.93 12.49 -5.47
CA GLY A 17 -10.72 12.18 -6.24
C GLY A 17 -10.55 10.67 -6.48
N LEU A 18 -10.86 9.82 -5.50
CA LEU A 18 -10.84 8.37 -5.69
C LEU A 18 -11.96 7.88 -6.62
N LYS A 19 -13.16 8.45 -6.52
CA LYS A 19 -14.26 8.17 -7.47
C LYS A 19 -13.88 8.57 -8.89
N LYS A 20 -13.24 9.73 -9.07
CA LYS A 20 -12.65 10.20 -10.35
C LYS A 20 -11.60 9.22 -10.89
N ARG A 21 -10.83 8.57 -10.01
CA ARG A 21 -9.87 7.51 -10.41
C ARG A 21 -10.54 6.18 -10.80
N GLY A 22 -11.87 6.08 -10.69
CA GLY A 22 -12.63 4.87 -11.01
C GLY A 22 -12.89 3.94 -9.82
N LEU A 23 -12.52 4.34 -8.60
CA LEU A 23 -12.78 3.55 -7.40
C LEU A 23 -14.23 3.75 -6.94
N LYS A 24 -15.13 2.86 -7.39
CA LYS A 24 -16.58 3.00 -7.17
C LYS A 24 -16.98 2.99 -5.69
N ASN A 25 -16.30 2.17 -4.89
CA ASN A 25 -16.54 2.00 -3.45
C ASN A 25 -15.57 2.83 -2.58
N ALA A 26 -15.07 3.96 -3.10
CA ALA A 26 -14.11 4.79 -2.39
C ALA A 26 -14.57 5.17 -0.97
N GLU A 27 -15.83 5.57 -0.83
CA GLU A 27 -16.39 6.02 0.45
C GLU A 27 -16.43 4.90 1.50
N GLU A 28 -16.87 3.70 1.11
CA GLU A 28 -16.89 2.51 1.96
C GLU A 28 -15.47 2.10 2.37
N GLN A 29 -14.51 2.13 1.44
CA GLN A 29 -13.11 1.78 1.73
C GLN A 29 -12.45 2.80 2.65
N LEU A 30 -12.68 4.09 2.42
CA LEU A 30 -12.16 5.15 3.28
C LEU A 30 -12.80 5.10 4.68
N GLN A 31 -14.07 4.73 4.78
CA GLN A 31 -14.75 4.60 6.08
C GLN A 31 -14.15 3.43 6.87
N LYS A 32 -14.01 2.27 6.24
CA LYS A 32 -13.37 1.11 6.85
C LYS A 32 -11.92 1.41 7.27
N LEU A 33 -11.21 2.21 6.48
CA LEU A 33 -9.85 2.65 6.79
C LEU A 33 -9.80 3.51 8.07
N VAL A 34 -10.74 4.45 8.22
CA VAL A 34 -10.87 5.26 9.43
C VAL A 34 -11.22 4.40 10.64
N GLU A 35 -12.20 3.50 10.50
CA GLU A 35 -12.61 2.56 11.56
C GLU A 35 -11.45 1.68 12.04
N LEU A 36 -10.66 1.11 11.14
CA LEU A 36 -9.47 0.32 11.48
C LEU A 36 -8.40 1.16 12.18
N ASN A 37 -8.19 2.40 11.75
CA ASN A 37 -7.23 3.30 12.39
C ASN A 37 -7.68 3.73 13.80
N ASP A 38 -8.97 3.93 14.01
CA ASP A 38 -9.52 4.25 15.33
C ASP A 38 -9.48 3.02 16.25
N LEU A 39 -9.76 1.83 15.72
CA LEU A 39 -9.58 0.57 16.44
C LEU A 39 -8.10 0.35 16.84
N ARG A 40 -7.16 0.67 15.94
CA ARG A 40 -5.71 0.62 16.24
C ARG A 40 -5.37 1.54 17.40
N LYS A 41 -5.81 2.81 17.34
CA LYS A 41 -5.55 3.80 18.41
C LYS A 41 -6.13 3.33 19.75
N SER A 42 -7.37 2.84 19.75
CA SER A 42 -8.02 2.33 20.96
C SER A 42 -7.29 1.11 21.52
N ALA A 43 -6.94 0.12 20.68
CA ALA A 43 -6.20 -1.06 21.11
C ALA A 43 -4.82 -0.73 21.67
N GLN A 44 -4.10 0.20 21.03
CA GLN A 44 -2.81 0.71 21.51
C GLN A 44 -2.97 1.37 22.89
N GLN A 45 -3.94 2.26 23.05
CA GLN A 45 -4.18 2.94 24.32
C GLN A 45 -4.51 1.94 25.44
N THR A 46 -5.41 0.99 25.20
CA THR A 46 -5.75 -0.03 26.20
C THR A 46 -4.55 -0.91 26.55
N LEU A 47 -3.73 -1.27 25.56
CA LEU A 47 -2.49 -2.03 25.81
C LEU A 47 -1.52 -1.23 26.69
N ASP A 48 -1.33 0.06 26.41
CA ASP A 48 -0.44 0.93 27.17
C ASP A 48 -0.92 1.11 28.62
N GLU A 49 -2.22 1.24 28.84
CA GLU A 49 -2.85 1.31 30.17
C GLU A 49 -2.62 0.01 30.97
N VAL A 50 -2.85 -1.15 30.35
CA VAL A 50 -2.65 -2.47 30.98
C VAL A 50 -1.17 -2.70 31.32
N LEU A 51 -0.25 -2.32 30.42
CA LEU A 51 1.19 -2.42 30.66
C LEU A 51 1.63 -1.48 31.79
N ALA A 52 1.11 -0.25 31.83
CA ALA A 52 1.39 0.70 32.90
C ALA A 52 0.92 0.17 34.27
N GLU A 53 -0.31 -0.35 34.35
CA GLU A 53 -0.86 -0.94 35.57
C GLU A 53 -0.04 -2.17 36.02
N SER A 54 0.27 -3.08 35.08
CA SER A 54 1.10 -4.26 35.38
C SER A 54 2.47 -3.87 35.92
N ASN A 55 3.11 -2.86 35.35
CA ASN A 55 4.42 -2.38 35.78
C ASN A 55 4.38 -1.68 37.15
N GLN A 56 3.30 -0.95 37.43
CA GLN A 56 3.09 -0.32 38.73
C GLN A 56 2.89 -1.37 39.83
N LEU A 57 2.02 -2.35 39.61
CA LEU A 57 1.78 -3.45 40.55
C LEU A 57 3.05 -4.27 40.79
N ALA A 58 3.82 -4.56 39.73
CA ALA A 58 5.09 -5.27 39.85
C ALA A 58 6.09 -4.58 40.80
N LYS A 59 6.16 -3.24 40.76
CA LYS A 59 7.00 -2.46 41.69
C LYS A 59 6.45 -2.48 43.13
N GLN A 60 5.13 -2.40 43.29
CA GLN A 60 4.47 -2.39 44.60
C GLN A 60 4.61 -3.75 45.33
N ILE A 61 4.61 -4.87 44.61
CA ILE A 61 4.76 -6.21 45.22
C ILE A 61 6.02 -6.29 46.09
N GLY A 62 7.16 -5.83 45.58
CA GLY A 62 8.42 -5.86 46.33
C GLY A 62 8.37 -4.99 47.59
N GLN A 63 7.61 -3.90 47.57
CA GLN A 63 7.43 -3.02 48.72
C GLN A 63 6.44 -3.61 49.75
N LEU A 64 5.33 -4.19 49.30
CA LEU A 64 4.36 -4.87 50.18
C LEU A 64 4.98 -6.04 50.94
N PHE A 65 5.87 -6.81 50.29
CA PHE A 65 6.63 -7.86 50.97
C PHE A 65 7.59 -7.31 52.04
N LYS A 66 8.23 -6.15 51.80
CA LYS A 66 9.08 -5.49 52.81
C LYS A 66 8.28 -4.94 53.99
N GLU A 67 7.04 -4.48 53.74
CA GLU A 67 6.12 -3.97 54.74
C GLU A 67 5.39 -5.08 55.53
N GLY A 68 5.62 -6.36 55.21
CA GLY A 68 4.98 -7.50 55.88
C GLY A 68 3.53 -7.77 55.47
N LYS A 69 3.01 -7.07 54.45
CA LYS A 69 1.64 -7.20 53.94
C LYS A 69 1.51 -8.33 52.92
N GLN A 70 1.68 -9.58 53.37
CA GLN A 70 1.73 -10.76 52.49
C GLN A 70 0.44 -10.99 51.68
N GLU A 71 -0.74 -10.77 52.27
CA GLU A 71 -2.01 -10.97 51.56
C GLU A 71 -2.17 -9.99 50.39
N GLU A 72 -1.90 -8.70 50.62
CA GLU A 72 -1.92 -7.66 49.57
C GLU A 72 -0.88 -7.94 48.48
N ALA A 73 0.32 -8.38 48.85
CA ALA A 73 1.38 -8.72 47.91
C ALA A 73 0.99 -9.90 47.00
N ASN A 74 0.36 -10.94 47.56
CA ASN A 74 -0.12 -12.10 46.80
C ASN A 74 -1.29 -11.73 45.88
N ALA A 75 -2.21 -10.87 46.33
CA ALA A 75 -3.28 -10.33 45.49
C ALA A 75 -2.72 -9.52 44.30
N ALA A 76 -1.77 -8.63 44.56
CA ALA A 76 -1.10 -7.85 43.51
C ALA A 76 -0.33 -8.75 42.51
N LYS A 77 0.29 -9.84 42.99
CA LYS A 77 0.98 -10.83 42.14
C LYS A 77 0.02 -11.58 41.23
N LYS A 78 -1.16 -11.96 41.73
CA LYS A 78 -2.21 -12.58 40.94
C LYS A 78 -2.71 -11.62 39.85
N LYS A 79 -3.05 -10.38 40.23
CA LYS A 79 -3.51 -9.34 39.30
C LYS A 79 -2.46 -9.01 38.23
N THR A 80 -1.18 -8.96 38.59
CA THR A 80 -0.08 -8.76 37.63
C THR A 80 0.00 -9.91 36.60
N THR A 81 -0.30 -11.15 37.01
CA THR A 81 -0.31 -12.30 36.11
C THR A 81 -1.49 -12.23 35.13
N GLU A 82 -2.66 -11.84 35.62
CA GLU A 82 -3.86 -11.60 34.80
C GLU A 82 -3.63 -10.48 33.78
N LEU A 83 -3.06 -9.34 34.22
CA LEU A 83 -2.73 -8.23 33.32
C LEU A 83 -1.68 -8.60 32.27
N LYS A 84 -0.71 -9.47 32.60
CA LYS A 84 0.24 -9.99 31.61
C LYS A 84 -0.44 -10.83 30.53
N ALA A 85 -1.40 -11.69 30.91
CA ALA A 85 -2.18 -12.45 29.93
C ALA A 85 -3.01 -11.51 29.03
N ALA A 86 -3.71 -10.54 29.64
CA ALA A 86 -4.47 -9.53 28.90
C ALA A 86 -3.59 -8.69 27.95
N SER A 87 -2.39 -8.30 28.39
CA SER A 87 -1.44 -7.54 27.55
C SER A 87 -1.00 -8.33 26.31
N LYS A 88 -0.85 -9.66 26.44
CA LYS A 88 -0.49 -10.52 25.31
C LYS A 88 -1.63 -10.58 24.29
N GLU A 89 -2.86 -10.80 24.74
CA GLU A 89 -4.04 -10.84 23.88
C GLU A 89 -4.27 -9.49 23.17
N LEU A 90 -4.13 -8.38 23.89
CA LEU A 90 -4.23 -7.04 23.33
C LEU A 90 -3.12 -6.75 22.30
N GLY A 91 -1.90 -7.24 22.54
CA GLY A 91 -0.79 -7.14 21.61
C GLY A 91 -1.04 -7.89 20.30
N GLU A 92 -1.54 -9.12 20.37
CA GLU A 92 -1.93 -9.91 19.18
C GLU A 92 -3.07 -9.24 18.40
N LYS A 93 -4.06 -8.70 19.12
CA LYS A 93 -5.16 -7.93 18.50
C LYS A 93 -4.66 -6.67 17.81
N LEU A 94 -3.78 -5.89 18.45
CA LEU A 94 -3.20 -4.68 17.86
C LEU A 94 -2.44 -5.03 16.57
N GLN A 95 -1.59 -6.05 16.62
CA GLN A 95 -0.83 -6.50 15.45
C GLN A 95 -1.75 -6.90 14.28
N THR A 96 -2.86 -7.56 14.57
CA THR A 96 -3.85 -7.95 13.55
C THR A 96 -4.49 -6.72 12.92
N VAL A 97 -4.93 -5.76 13.74
CA VAL A 97 -5.55 -4.51 13.26
C VAL A 97 -4.56 -3.66 12.46
N GLU A 98 -3.29 -3.63 12.84
CA GLU A 98 -2.23 -2.95 12.08
C GLU A 98 -2.00 -3.59 10.71
N ALA A 99 -1.99 -4.92 10.64
CA ALA A 99 -1.88 -5.65 9.38
C ALA A 99 -3.10 -5.38 8.48
N ASP A 100 -4.32 -5.47 9.01
CA ASP A 100 -5.56 -5.20 8.27
C ASP A 100 -5.61 -3.76 7.74
N LEU A 101 -5.16 -2.79 8.56
CA LEU A 101 -5.07 -1.39 8.16
C LEU A 101 -4.06 -1.20 7.02
N LEU A 102 -2.90 -1.84 7.13
CA LEU A 102 -1.83 -1.76 6.14
C LEU A 102 -2.26 -2.38 4.80
N ASP A 103 -2.88 -3.55 4.84
CA ASP A 103 -3.39 -4.24 3.66
C ASP A 103 -4.46 -3.43 2.94
N LEU A 104 -5.36 -2.76 3.69
CA LEU A 104 -6.34 -1.86 3.10
C LEU A 104 -5.69 -0.63 2.46
N LEU A 105 -4.67 -0.04 3.10
CA LEU A 105 -3.92 1.08 2.54
C LEU A 105 -3.20 0.73 1.23
N TYR A 106 -2.76 -0.52 1.05
CA TYR A 106 -2.16 -0.98 -0.21
C TYR A 106 -3.15 -1.11 -1.36
N GLN A 107 -4.42 -1.33 -1.04
CA GLN A 107 -5.48 -1.47 -2.05
C GLN A 107 -6.01 -0.12 -2.54
N ILE A 108 -5.85 0.94 -1.75
CA ILE A 108 -6.35 2.27 -2.09
C ILE A 108 -5.32 3.00 -2.99
N PRO A 109 -5.69 3.36 -4.24
CA PRO A 109 -4.80 4.09 -5.14
C PRO A 109 -4.54 5.51 -4.65
N ASN A 110 -3.60 6.20 -5.28
CA ASN A 110 -3.36 7.60 -4.98
C ASN A 110 -4.53 8.49 -5.44
N ILE A 111 -4.79 9.57 -4.72
CA ILE A 111 -5.76 10.59 -5.09
C ILE A 111 -5.17 11.39 -6.27
N PRO A 112 -5.83 11.46 -7.44
CA PRO A 112 -5.37 12.28 -8.55
C PRO A 112 -5.25 13.75 -8.14
N ASN A 113 -4.25 14.45 -8.67
CA ASN A 113 -4.16 15.89 -8.49
C ASN A 113 -5.33 16.61 -9.16
N ASP A 114 -5.73 17.77 -8.64
CA ASP A 114 -6.85 18.57 -9.15
C ASP A 114 -6.68 18.97 -10.64
N LEU A 115 -5.44 19.13 -11.11
CA LEU A 115 -5.13 19.46 -12.51
C LEU A 115 -5.35 18.28 -13.48
N VAL A 116 -5.42 17.04 -13.00
CA VAL A 116 -5.66 15.88 -13.85
C VAL A 116 -7.11 15.95 -14.34
N PRO A 117 -7.41 15.86 -15.64
CA PRO A 117 -8.80 15.86 -16.11
C PRO A 117 -9.56 14.61 -15.64
N ASP A 118 -10.89 14.66 -15.66
CA ASP A 118 -11.73 13.48 -15.46
C ASP A 118 -11.72 12.60 -16.72
N GLY A 119 -11.87 11.29 -16.54
CA GLY A 119 -11.81 10.32 -17.64
C GLY A 119 -11.96 8.88 -17.17
N GLN A 120 -12.57 8.04 -17.99
CA GLN A 120 -12.83 6.62 -17.74
C GLN A 120 -11.94 5.70 -18.56
N SER A 121 -11.40 6.18 -19.68
CA SER A 121 -10.56 5.41 -20.58
C SER A 121 -9.48 6.26 -21.24
N ASP A 122 -8.64 5.62 -22.06
CA ASP A 122 -7.53 6.30 -22.74
C ASP A 122 -8.00 7.27 -23.83
N GLU A 123 -9.24 7.14 -24.30
CA GLU A 123 -9.88 8.08 -25.22
C GLU A 123 -10.16 9.46 -24.58
N ASP A 124 -10.28 9.55 -23.25
CA ASP A 124 -10.50 10.81 -22.54
C ASP A 124 -9.19 11.60 -22.31
N ASN A 125 -8.05 11.03 -22.69
CA ASN A 125 -6.75 11.68 -22.51
C ASN A 125 -6.62 12.91 -23.41
N GLN A 126 -6.17 14.03 -22.82
CA GLN A 126 -5.96 15.28 -23.53
C GLN A 126 -4.53 15.37 -24.08
N VAL A 127 -4.41 15.75 -25.36
CA VAL A 127 -3.12 16.07 -25.97
C VAL A 127 -2.68 17.46 -25.52
N VAL A 128 -1.70 17.52 -24.62
CA VAL A 128 -1.20 18.80 -24.07
C VAL A 128 -0.27 19.52 -25.04
N LYS A 129 0.58 18.77 -25.74
CA LYS A 129 1.52 19.29 -26.74
C LYS A 129 1.84 18.20 -27.76
N GLU A 130 1.89 18.58 -29.03
CA GLU A 130 2.48 17.75 -30.08
C GLU A 130 3.91 18.22 -30.38
N GLY A 131 4.76 17.30 -30.83
CA GLY A 131 6.14 17.63 -31.20
C GLY A 131 6.21 18.68 -32.30
N GLU A 132 7.23 19.52 -32.28
CA GLU A 132 7.45 20.58 -33.29
C GLU A 132 7.79 20.01 -34.67
N ILE A 133 8.31 18.79 -34.70
CA ILE A 133 8.58 18.05 -35.93
C ILE A 133 7.27 17.37 -36.36
N ALA A 134 6.81 17.72 -37.56
CA ALA A 134 5.66 17.08 -38.18
C ALA A 134 5.85 15.56 -38.27
N LYS A 135 4.76 14.81 -38.01
CA LYS A 135 4.76 13.35 -38.19
C LYS A 135 5.23 13.01 -39.62
N PRO A 136 6.18 12.07 -39.78
CA PRO A 136 6.70 11.76 -41.11
C PRO A 136 5.59 11.19 -42.00
N SER A 137 5.53 11.68 -43.24
CA SER A 137 4.64 11.08 -44.24
C SER A 137 5.21 9.72 -44.65
N LEU A 138 4.47 8.66 -44.32
CA LEU A 138 4.84 7.30 -44.68
C LEU A 138 4.44 7.01 -46.12
N HIS A 139 5.30 6.32 -46.87
CA HIS A 139 4.97 5.85 -48.21
C HIS A 139 3.98 4.67 -48.14
N GLU A 140 3.24 4.43 -49.23
CA GLU A 140 2.18 3.41 -49.30
C GLU A 140 2.64 1.99 -48.89
N LYS A 141 3.91 1.65 -49.12
CA LYS A 141 4.51 0.35 -48.77
C LYS A 141 5.22 0.34 -47.41
N ALA A 142 4.92 1.29 -46.53
CA ALA A 142 5.61 1.39 -45.24
C ALA A 142 5.28 0.16 -44.41
N LYS A 143 6.33 -0.52 -43.95
CA LYS A 143 6.19 -1.73 -43.17
C LYS A 143 6.15 -1.40 -41.68
N PRO A 144 5.33 -2.09 -40.90
CA PRO A 144 5.39 -1.99 -39.45
C PRO A 144 6.73 -2.54 -38.94
N HIS A 145 7.11 -2.14 -37.72
CA HIS A 145 8.43 -2.45 -37.17
C HIS A 145 8.70 -3.96 -37.07
N TRP A 146 7.69 -4.80 -36.79
CA TRP A 146 7.86 -6.26 -36.68
C TRP A 146 8.24 -6.94 -38.00
N GLU A 147 7.79 -6.43 -39.14
CA GLU A 147 8.22 -6.94 -40.46
C GLU A 147 9.65 -6.49 -40.78
N LEU A 148 9.97 -5.22 -40.51
CA LEU A 148 11.32 -4.68 -40.71
C LEU A 148 12.36 -5.44 -39.88
N ILE A 149 12.00 -5.80 -38.65
CA ILE A 149 12.82 -6.63 -37.77
C ILE A 149 13.23 -7.95 -38.42
N GLN A 150 12.30 -8.60 -39.13
CA GLN A 150 12.55 -9.85 -39.83
C GLN A 150 13.37 -9.63 -41.11
N ASP A 151 13.03 -8.61 -41.90
CA ASP A 151 13.75 -8.25 -43.14
C ASP A 151 15.24 -7.96 -42.88
N TYR A 152 15.55 -7.32 -41.74
CA TYR A 152 16.91 -6.92 -41.38
C TYR A 152 17.59 -7.84 -40.37
N ASP A 153 16.95 -8.97 -40.01
CA ASP A 153 17.45 -9.95 -39.03
C ASP A 153 17.88 -9.32 -37.68
N LEU A 154 17.06 -8.39 -37.16
CA LEU A 154 17.42 -7.57 -36.00
C LEU A 154 16.95 -8.17 -34.66
N ILE A 155 15.84 -8.91 -34.66
CA ILE A 155 15.29 -9.55 -33.46
C ILE A 155 14.80 -10.94 -33.84
N ASP A 156 15.07 -11.90 -32.96
CA ASP A 156 14.62 -13.28 -33.05
C ASP A 156 13.50 -13.52 -32.01
N PHE A 157 12.26 -13.50 -32.46
CA PHE A 157 11.10 -13.78 -31.60
C PHE A 157 10.95 -15.28 -31.33
N GLU A 158 11.26 -16.14 -32.29
CA GLU A 158 11.15 -17.60 -32.12
C GLU A 158 12.12 -18.10 -31.04
N LEU A 159 13.37 -17.62 -31.08
CA LEU A 159 14.34 -17.94 -30.04
C LEU A 159 13.90 -17.42 -28.68
N GLY A 160 13.37 -16.19 -28.60
CA GLY A 160 12.88 -15.62 -27.36
C GLY A 160 11.70 -16.37 -26.75
N VAL A 161 10.77 -16.85 -27.60
CA VAL A 161 9.70 -17.76 -27.19
C VAL A 161 10.26 -19.08 -26.68
N LYS A 162 11.28 -19.63 -27.35
CA LYS A 162 11.88 -20.92 -26.98
C LYS A 162 12.61 -20.88 -25.64
N ILE A 163 13.35 -19.80 -25.35
CA ILE A 163 14.18 -19.72 -24.14
C ILE A 163 13.44 -19.12 -22.93
N THR A 164 12.41 -18.30 -23.17
CA THR A 164 11.66 -17.62 -22.10
C THR A 164 10.14 -17.80 -22.21
N GLY A 165 9.54 -17.47 -23.36
CA GLY A 165 8.10 -17.53 -23.59
C GLY A 165 7.56 -16.39 -24.47
N ALA A 166 6.25 -16.34 -24.67
CA ALA A 166 5.60 -15.30 -25.46
C ALA A 166 5.92 -13.89 -24.94
N GLY A 167 6.18 -12.95 -25.85
CA GLY A 167 6.48 -11.55 -25.52
C GLY A 167 7.95 -11.23 -25.26
N PHE A 168 8.87 -12.20 -25.40
CA PHE A 168 10.30 -11.96 -25.19
C PHE A 168 11.05 -11.86 -26.52
N PRO A 169 11.59 -10.68 -26.90
CA PRO A 169 12.45 -10.51 -28.06
C PRO A 169 13.92 -10.86 -27.77
N VAL A 170 14.61 -11.53 -28.68
CA VAL A 170 16.09 -11.65 -28.64
C VAL A 170 16.71 -10.73 -29.68
N TYR A 171 17.29 -9.62 -29.25
CA TYR A 171 17.97 -8.68 -30.14
C TYR A 171 19.28 -9.28 -30.68
N LYS A 172 19.52 -9.15 -31.98
CA LYS A 172 20.69 -9.69 -32.70
C LYS A 172 21.51 -8.59 -33.36
N GLY A 173 22.81 -8.82 -33.49
CA GLY A 173 23.73 -8.02 -34.32
C GLY A 173 23.54 -6.50 -34.20
N LYS A 174 23.08 -5.87 -35.30
CA LYS A 174 22.82 -4.42 -35.35
C LYS A 174 21.65 -4.00 -34.46
N GLY A 175 20.62 -4.83 -34.31
CA GLY A 175 19.48 -4.57 -33.41
C GLY A 175 19.92 -4.50 -31.95
N ALA A 176 20.76 -5.44 -31.52
CA ALA A 176 21.36 -5.42 -30.18
C ALA A 176 22.26 -4.19 -29.95
N ARG A 177 23.00 -3.76 -30.97
CA ARG A 177 23.81 -2.54 -30.90
C ARG A 177 22.93 -1.29 -30.78
N LEU A 178 21.81 -1.22 -31.52
CA LEU A 178 20.90 -0.08 -31.53
C LEU A 178 20.25 0.15 -30.16
N VAL A 179 19.75 -0.90 -29.50
CA VAL A 179 19.10 -0.75 -28.17
C VAL A 179 20.07 -0.42 -27.04
N ARG A 180 21.37 -0.60 -27.28
CA ARG A 180 22.44 -0.30 -26.32
C ARG A 180 23.01 1.11 -26.49
N GLY A 181 22.93 1.67 -27.70
CA GLY A 181 23.45 3.00 -28.02
C GLY A 181 22.44 4.08 -27.70
#